data_AF-A0A960D283-F1
#
_entry.id   AF-A0A960D283-F1
#
_cell.length_a   1.000
_cell.length_b   1.000
_cell.length_c   1.000
_cell.angle_alpha   90.00
_cell.angle_beta   90.00
_cell.angle_gamma   90.00
#
_symmetry.space_group_name_H-M   'P 1'
#
loop_
_entity.id
_entity.type
_entity.pdbx_description
1 polymer ?
#
loop_
_entity_poly.entity_id
_entity_poly.type
_entity_poly.pdbx_seq_one_letter_code
_entity_poly.pdbx_strand_id
1 'polypeptide(L)' 'MITAIADVLRHNGGLATTAQLLTVITRQQLDVQVANGGLVRVWHGVYARGEPDLVRKLAALDIVTGRETVA' A
#
# COMPACT_ATOMS: atom_id res chain seq x y z
N MET A 1 -14.19 -0.74 10.82
CA MET A 1 -12.80 -1.24 10.88
C MET A 1 -11.98 -0.80 9.65
N ILE A 2 -12.44 -1.06 8.41
CA ILE A 2 -11.75 -0.62 7.17
C ILE A 2 -11.49 0.90 7.12
N THR A 3 -12.41 1.71 7.66
CA THR A 3 -12.28 3.17 7.75
C THR A 3 -11.12 3.64 8.62
N ALA A 4 -10.84 2.96 9.75
CA ALA A 4 -9.76 3.37 10.65
C ALA A 4 -8.37 3.15 10.04
N ILE A 5 -8.18 2.03 9.34
CA ILE A 5 -6.96 1.77 8.54
C ILE A 5 -6.81 2.83 7.44
N ALA A 6 -7.92 3.14 6.76
CA ALA A 6 -7.96 4.15 5.71
C ALA A 6 -7.57 5.55 6.20
N ASP A 7 -7.98 5.94 7.40
CA ASP A 7 -7.67 7.24 7.98
C ASP A 7 -6.20 7.32 8.41
N VAL A 8 -5.65 6.27 9.02
CA VAL A 8 -4.22 6.20 9.35
C VAL A 8 -3.36 6.30 8.09
N LEU A 9 -3.75 5.62 7.01
CA LEU A 9 -3.05 5.70 5.72
C LEU A 9 -3.16 7.11 5.14
N ARG A 10 -4.35 7.72 5.12
CA ARG A 10 -4.56 9.08 4.60
C ARG A 10 -3.75 10.13 5.37
N HIS A 11 -3.69 10.02 6.70
CA HIS A 11 -2.94 10.92 7.55
C HIS A 11 -1.43 10.92 7.23
N ASN A 12 -0.91 9.79 6.76
CA ASN A 12 0.51 9.57 6.48
C ASN A 12 0.81 9.51 4.97
N GLY A 13 -0.04 10.11 4.12
CA GLY A 13 0.22 10.21 2.67
C GLY A 13 0.03 8.90 1.89
N GLY A 14 -0.77 7.96 2.40
CA GLY A 14 -1.05 6.66 1.79
C GLY A 14 -0.19 5.51 2.31
N LEU A 15 0.66 5.76 3.31
CA LEU A 15 1.51 4.76 3.95
C LEU A 15 1.18 4.65 5.44
N ALA A 16 1.46 3.50 6.05
CA ALA A 16 1.31 3.34 7.50
C ALA A 16 2.36 2.36 8.02
N THR A 17 2.93 2.68 9.17
CA THR A 17 3.85 1.78 9.87
C THR A 17 3.09 0.71 10.64
N THR A 18 3.77 -0.40 10.96
CA THR A 18 3.25 -1.42 11.87
C THR A 18 2.74 -0.80 13.17
N ALA A 19 3.51 0.09 13.80
CA ALA A 19 3.13 0.71 15.07
C ALA A 19 1.83 1.52 14.95
N GLN A 20 1.69 2.31 13.88
CA GLN A 20 0.48 3.10 13.62
C GLN A 20 -0.74 2.21 13.32
N LEU A 21 -0.57 1.15 12.52
CA LEU A 21 -1.66 0.21 12.26
C LEU A 21 -2.08 -0.52 13.53
N LEU A 22 -1.13 -0.91 14.38
CA LEU A 22 -1.42 -1.57 15.64
C LEU A 22 -2.16 -0.69 16.67
N THR A 23 -2.27 0.62 16.43
CA THR A 23 -3.14 1.50 17.24
C THR A 23 -4.62 1.36 16.93
N VAL A 24 -4.96 0.90 15.71
CA VAL A 24 -6.34 0.82 15.20
C VAL A 24 -6.81 -0.61 14.92
N ILE A 25 -5.87 -1.55 14.78
CA ILE A 25 -6.14 -2.97 14.52
C ILE A 25 -5.19 -3.88 15.30
N THR A 26 -5.55 -5.14 15.49
CA THR A 26 -4.67 -6.14 16.10
C THR A 26 -3.63 -6.66 15.10
N ARG A 27 -2.58 -7.33 15.62
CA ARG A 27 -1.55 -7.99 14.79
C ARG A 27 -2.17 -9.05 13.87
N GLN A 28 -3.11 -9.85 14.38
CA GLN A 28 -3.84 -10.84 13.60
C GLN A 28 -4.66 -10.19 12.47
N GLN A 29 -5.31 -9.05 12.75
CA GLN A 29 -6.06 -8.33 11.73
C GLN A 29 -5.14 -7.75 10.66
N LEU A 30 -3.95 -7.25 11.04
CA LEU A 30 -2.94 -6.81 10.08
C LEU A 30 -2.50 -7.96 9.16
N ASP A 31 -2.24 -9.14 9.71
CA ASP A 31 -1.86 -10.32 8.92
C ASP A 31 -2.99 -10.75 7.97
N VAL A 32 -4.24 -10.72 8.41
CA VAL A 32 -5.42 -10.97 7.56
C VAL A 32 -5.55 -9.93 6.44
N GLN A 33 -5.31 -8.65 6.73
CA GLN A 33 -5.35 -7.59 5.72
C GLN A 33 -4.24 -7.75 4.68
N VAL A 34 -3.06 -8.21 5.09
CA VAL A 34 -1.96 -8.51 4.17
C VAL A 34 -2.25 -9.74 3.34
N ALA A 35 -2.75 -10.82 3.96
CA ALA A 35 -3.09 -12.07 3.27
C ALA A 35 -4.25 -11.87 2.26
N ASN A 36 -5.22 -11.02 2.59
CA ASN A 36 -6.35 -10.70 1.71
C ASN A 36 -6.03 -9.59 0.68
N GLY A 37 -4.80 -9.05 0.66
CA GLY A 37 -4.39 -8.00 -0.27
C GLY A 37 -4.93 -6.59 0.04
N GLY A 38 -5.59 -6.40 1.18
CA GLY A 38 -6.05 -5.07 1.65
C GLY A 38 -4.90 -4.17 2.10
N LEU A 39 -3.78 -4.75 2.52
CA LEU A 39 -2.53 -4.04 2.80
C LEU A 39 -1.36 -4.70 2.07
N VAL A 40 -0.52 -3.88 1.43
CA VAL A 40 0.70 -4.36 0.78
C VAL A 40 1.90 -3.85 1.56
N ARG A 41 2.81 -4.75 1.92
CA ARG A 41 4.05 -4.39 2.58
C ARG A 41 5.00 -3.78 1.54
N VAL A 42 5.23 -2.48 1.65
CA VAL A 42 6.11 -1.72 0.73
C VAL A 42 7.56 -1.78 1.18
N TRP A 43 7.80 -1.76 2.49
CA TRP A 43 9.13 -1.83 3.09
C TRP A 43 9.08 -2.50 4.47
N HIS A 44 10.24 -2.74 5.11
CA HIS A 44 10.33 -3.34 6.45
C HIS A 44 9.45 -2.58 7.48
N GLY A 45 8.25 -3.11 7.75
CA GLY A 45 7.30 -2.54 8.70
C GLY A 45 6.44 -1.39 8.17
N VAL A 46 6.42 -1.16 6.84
CA VAL A 46 5.62 -0.11 6.19
C VAL A 46 4.64 -0.75 5.21
N TYR A 47 3.38 -0.31 5.26
CA TYR A 47 2.27 -0.86 4.51
C TYR A 47 1.50 0.24 3.75
N ALA A 48 0.86 -0.14 2.64
CA ALA A 48 -0.01 0.71 1.81
C ALA A 48 -1.35 0.02 1.54
N ARG A 49 -2.41 0.79 1.22
CA ARG A 49 -3.75 0.26 0.90
C ARG A 49 -3.80 -0.24 -0.55
N GLY A 50 -3.43 -1.50 -0.76
CA GLY A 50 -3.45 -2.15 -2.06
C GLY A 50 -2.15 -2.00 -2.86
N GLU A 51 -1.99 -2.88 -3.83
CA GLU A 51 -0.84 -2.95 -4.74
C GLU A 51 -0.63 -1.58 -5.38
N PRO A 52 0.61 -1.06 -5.52
CA PRO A 52 0.83 0.14 -6.32
C PRO A 52 0.20 -0.16 -7.67
N ASP A 53 -0.88 0.58 -7.98
CA ASP A 53 -1.80 0.36 -9.09
C ASP A 53 -1.13 -0.38 -10.24
N LEU A 54 -1.76 -1.38 -10.83
CA LEU A 54 -1.29 -1.94 -12.11
C LEU A 54 -1.01 -0.81 -13.14
N VAL A 55 -1.76 0.31 -13.03
CA VAL A 55 -1.54 1.58 -13.74
C VAL A 55 -0.23 2.30 -13.37
N ARG A 56 0.18 2.29 -12.09
CA ARG A 56 1.50 2.79 -11.65
C ARG A 56 2.63 1.83 -11.97
N LYS A 57 2.41 0.50 -12.00
CA LYS A 57 3.40 -0.46 -12.50
C LYS A 57 3.62 -0.32 -14.00
N LEU A 58 2.57 -0.04 -14.79
CA LEU A 58 2.68 0.33 -16.22
C LEU A 58 3.36 1.69 -16.41
N ALA A 59 2.99 2.71 -15.64
CA ALA A 59 3.68 4.01 -15.71
C ALA A 59 5.15 3.94 -15.23
N ALA A 60 5.44 3.09 -14.24
CA ALA A 60 6.81 2.82 -13.82
C ALA A 60 7.57 1.99 -14.87
N LEU A 61 6.89 1.11 -15.61
CA LEU A 61 7.47 0.44 -16.77
C LEU A 61 7.79 1.47 -17.87
N ASP A 62 6.89 2.39 -18.22
CA ASP A 62 7.18 3.45 -19.22
C ASP A 62 8.39 4.31 -18.81
N ILE A 63 8.54 4.61 -17.52
CA ILE A 63 9.68 5.38 -16.99
C ILE A 63 10.98 4.54 -16.97
N VAL A 64 10.91 3.24 -16.67
CA VAL A 64 12.09 2.34 -16.64
C VAL A 64 12.53 1.91 -18.04
N THR A 65 11.62 1.86 -19.02
CA THR A 65 11.92 1.39 -20.39
C THR A 65 12.42 2.49 -21.32
N GLY A 66 12.35 3.78 -20.94
CA GLY A 66 13.02 4.87 -21.63
C GLY A 66 12.70 5.01 -23.13
N ARG A 67 11.54 4.52 -23.58
CA ARG A 67 11.09 4.66 -24.96
C ARG A 67 9.63 5.05 -24.97
N GLU A 68 9.37 6.22 -25.55
CA GLU A 68 8.06 6.61 -26.03
C GLU A 68 7.48 5.46 -26.87
N THR A 69 6.36 4.90 -26.43
CA THR A 69 5.44 4.20 -27.32
C THR A 69 4.52 5.24 -27.96
N VAL A 70 5.08 5.98 -28.93
CA VAL A 70 4.32 6.56 -30.03
C VAL A 70 4.64 5.77 -31.29
N ALA A 71 3.62 5.11 -31.83
CA ALA A 71 3.51 4.70 -33.22
C ALA A 71 2.03 4.72 -33.59
#